data_AF-F7K879-F1
#
_entry.id   AF-F7K879-F1
#
_cell.length_a   1.000
_cell.length_b   1.000
_cell.length_c   1.000
_cell.angle_alpha   90.00
_cell.angle_beta   90.00
_cell.angle_gamma   90.00
#
_symmetry.space_group_name_H-M   'P 1'
#
loop_
_entity.id
_entity.type
_entity.pdbx_description
1 polymer ?
#
loop_
_entity_poly.entity_id
_entity_poly.type
_entity_poly.pdbx_seq_one_letter_code
_entity_poly.pdbx_strand_id
1 'polypeptide(L)'
;MIVKGIGATTHIDKHNCMIAKEALEDAVKDINEGLYAIGVGIEHDSTIMPIGKVISGKMVKLKDGEYGIEIEQELFDEYQVFSDETGEKWYIAKSQRDVRPFADTQAEDIHNIKVSIDPVNFSKTDCENLLNFYEKECLFETEYFMRKSVIPDPEIIFTLVAGTIAAMTGKKITEHLTDDIVKLYELIKKAVLKTVKCCKQSYRPITYVIRENSSYLMELVVVTEIPDILFEALQNEKLSQIEAKIETFTNNFNIEIAKVQCLYNIEGQEWIINYVSTRDGKVIGSEKCYKKTVELARKVGTELPDGHTDDIS
;
A
#
# COMPACT_ATOMS: atom_id res chain seq x y z
N MET A 1 -6.66 -21.94 -1.25
CA MET A 1 -7.84 -22.15 -2.14
C MET A 1 -7.64 -21.46 -3.50
N ILE A 2 -8.04 -22.08 -4.63
CA ILE A 2 -7.95 -21.44 -5.97
C ILE A 2 -9.31 -20.91 -6.44
N VAL A 3 -9.33 -19.64 -6.86
CA VAL A 3 -10.50 -18.95 -7.42
C VAL A 3 -10.17 -18.46 -8.83
N LYS A 4 -11.10 -18.60 -9.77
CA LYS A 4 -10.95 -18.08 -11.14
C LYS A 4 -11.90 -16.91 -11.38
N GLY A 5 -11.44 -15.92 -12.13
CA GLY A 5 -12.27 -14.77 -12.50
C GLY A 5 -11.66 -13.94 -13.62
N ILE A 6 -12.40 -12.95 -14.08
CA ILE A 6 -11.89 -11.95 -15.02
C ILE A 6 -11.25 -10.82 -14.19
N GLY A 7 -9.94 -10.64 -14.34
CA GLY A 7 -9.19 -9.61 -13.60
C GLY A 7 -9.24 -8.23 -14.25
N ALA A 8 -9.20 -8.18 -15.58
CA ALA A 8 -9.26 -6.94 -16.36
C ALA A 8 -9.84 -7.21 -17.76
N THR A 9 -10.37 -6.16 -18.40
CA THR A 9 -10.98 -6.22 -19.73
C THR A 9 -10.69 -4.96 -20.53
N THR A 10 -10.82 -5.04 -21.86
CA THR A 10 -10.82 -3.88 -22.77
C THR A 10 -12.14 -3.10 -22.75
N HIS A 11 -13.15 -3.53 -21.98
CA HIS A 11 -14.36 -2.73 -21.76
C HIS A 11 -14.04 -1.37 -21.14
N ILE A 12 -14.85 -0.37 -21.50
CA ILE A 12 -14.91 0.90 -20.79
C ILE A 12 -15.44 0.63 -19.38
N ASP A 13 -14.65 0.98 -18.37
CA ASP A 13 -15.04 0.80 -16.97
C ASP A 13 -16.02 1.90 -16.50
N LYS A 14 -16.48 1.80 -15.25
CA LYS A 14 -17.42 2.76 -14.65
C LYS A 14 -16.84 4.18 -14.53
N HIS A 15 -15.54 4.34 -14.73
CA HIS A 15 -14.81 5.62 -14.70
C HIS A 15 -14.51 6.13 -16.12
N ASN A 16 -15.08 5.50 -17.15
CA ASN A 16 -14.88 5.83 -18.56
C ASN A 16 -13.42 5.65 -19.03
N CYS A 17 -12.71 4.73 -18.39
CA CYS A 17 -11.34 4.33 -18.75
C CYS A 17 -11.35 3.01 -19.53
N MET A 18 -10.41 2.87 -20.46
CA MET A 18 -10.26 1.69 -21.30
C MET A 18 -8.80 1.22 -21.27
N ILE A 19 -8.60 -0.09 -21.12
CA ILE A 19 -7.26 -0.71 -21.17
C ILE A 19 -7.01 -1.19 -22.60
N ALA A 20 -5.87 -0.84 -23.18
CA ALA A 20 -5.47 -1.34 -24.49
C ALA A 20 -5.23 -2.85 -24.46
N LYS A 21 -5.51 -3.54 -25.56
CA LYS A 21 -5.33 -4.99 -25.65
C LYS A 21 -3.87 -5.38 -25.42
N GLU A 22 -2.95 -4.61 -25.98
CA GLU A 22 -1.50 -4.80 -25.84
C GLU A 22 -1.09 -4.72 -24.35
N ALA A 23 -1.67 -3.78 -23.60
CA ALA A 23 -1.43 -3.68 -22.15
C ALA A 23 -1.98 -4.89 -21.38
N LEU A 24 -3.06 -5.52 -21.84
CA LEU A 24 -3.52 -6.79 -21.25
C LEU A 24 -2.58 -7.95 -21.58
N GLU A 25 -2.00 -7.98 -22.78
CA GLU A 25 -1.02 -9.00 -23.18
C GLU A 25 0.28 -8.89 -22.36
N ASP A 26 0.76 -7.67 -22.15
CA ASP A 26 1.90 -7.39 -21.26
C ASP A 26 1.58 -7.80 -19.82
N ALA A 27 0.40 -7.45 -19.31
CA ALA A 27 -0.03 -7.87 -17.96
C ALA A 27 -0.10 -9.40 -17.81
N VAL A 28 -0.54 -10.13 -18.83
CA VAL A 28 -0.53 -11.61 -18.82
C VAL A 28 0.89 -12.15 -18.76
N LYS A 29 1.82 -11.54 -19.50
CA LYS A 29 3.23 -11.92 -19.45
C LYS A 29 3.79 -11.68 -18.05
N ASP A 30 3.56 -10.52 -17.46
CA ASP A 30 4.04 -10.19 -16.12
C ASP A 30 3.46 -11.10 -15.04
N ILE A 31 2.17 -11.44 -15.12
CA ILE A 31 1.53 -12.38 -14.19
C ILE A 31 2.25 -13.74 -14.19
N ASN A 32 2.55 -14.28 -15.38
CA ASN A 32 3.08 -15.63 -15.51
C ASN A 32 4.62 -15.72 -15.40
N GLU A 33 5.33 -14.68 -15.84
CA GLU A 33 6.80 -14.69 -16.03
C GLU A 33 7.52 -13.61 -15.22
N GLY A 34 6.79 -12.64 -14.67
CA GLY A 34 7.35 -11.52 -13.91
C GLY A 34 8.06 -11.97 -12.64
N LEU A 35 8.97 -11.13 -12.15
CA LEU A 35 9.72 -11.37 -10.91
C LEU A 35 8.86 -11.20 -9.65
N TYR A 36 7.70 -10.57 -9.78
CA TYR A 36 6.80 -10.26 -8.68
C TYR A 36 5.40 -10.80 -8.96
N ALA A 37 4.67 -11.12 -7.89
CA ALA A 37 3.30 -11.60 -7.95
C ALA A 37 2.32 -10.51 -7.53
N ILE A 38 1.19 -10.40 -8.23
CA ILE A 38 0.13 -9.47 -7.85
C ILE A 38 -0.55 -10.01 -6.58
N GLY A 39 -0.56 -9.20 -5.52
CA GLY A 39 -1.28 -9.52 -4.29
C GLY A 39 -2.80 -9.44 -4.49
N VAL A 40 -3.54 -10.37 -3.89
CA VAL A 40 -5.00 -10.29 -3.83
C VAL A 40 -5.38 -9.43 -2.63
N GLY A 41 -5.94 -8.26 -2.90
CA GLY A 41 -6.51 -7.37 -1.87
C GLY A 41 -8.04 -7.43 -1.84
N ILE A 42 -8.65 -6.70 -0.90
CA ILE A 42 -10.11 -6.53 -0.78
C ILE A 42 -10.42 -5.04 -0.96
N GLU A 43 -11.30 -4.70 -1.90
CA GLU A 43 -11.75 -3.33 -2.17
C GLU A 43 -10.64 -2.29 -2.39
N HIS A 44 -9.41 -2.75 -2.70
CA HIS A 44 -8.21 -1.91 -2.73
C HIS A 44 -7.96 -1.11 -1.42
N ASP A 45 -8.39 -1.63 -0.27
CA ASP A 45 -8.04 -1.04 1.04
C ASP A 45 -6.53 -1.25 1.28
N SER A 46 -5.78 -0.15 1.33
CA SER A 46 -4.32 -0.16 1.50
C SER A 46 -3.88 -0.53 2.92
N THR A 47 -4.81 -0.54 3.89
CA THR A 47 -4.52 -0.76 5.31
C THR A 47 -4.70 -2.21 5.77
N ILE A 48 -5.01 -3.12 4.84
CA ILE A 48 -5.05 -4.55 5.09
C ILE A 48 -3.91 -5.27 4.38
N MET A 49 -3.57 -6.43 4.91
CA MET A 49 -2.58 -7.31 4.29
C MET A 49 -3.20 -8.08 3.10
N PRO A 50 -2.42 -8.42 2.07
CA PRO A 50 -2.88 -9.31 1.01
C PRO A 50 -3.42 -10.64 1.56
N ILE A 51 -4.48 -11.14 0.94
CA ILE A 51 -5.15 -12.41 1.32
C ILE A 51 -4.78 -13.56 0.38
N GLY A 52 -3.89 -13.32 -0.57
CA GLY A 52 -3.55 -14.26 -1.61
C GLY A 52 -2.65 -13.68 -2.69
N LYS A 53 -2.43 -14.44 -3.75
CA LYS A 53 -1.68 -14.04 -4.95
C LYS A 53 -2.41 -14.42 -6.23
N VAL A 54 -2.24 -13.63 -7.27
CA VAL A 54 -2.55 -14.03 -8.65
C VAL A 54 -1.41 -14.93 -9.13
N ILE A 55 -1.71 -16.20 -9.42
CA ILE A 55 -0.71 -17.23 -9.73
C ILE A 55 -0.61 -17.57 -11.22
N SER A 56 -1.64 -17.23 -12.01
CA SER A 56 -1.60 -17.35 -13.47
C SER A 56 -2.65 -16.46 -14.12
N GLY A 57 -2.42 -16.13 -15.38
CA GLY A 57 -3.34 -15.34 -16.21
C GLY A 57 -3.31 -15.80 -17.66
N LYS A 58 -4.43 -15.67 -18.37
CA LYS A 58 -4.48 -15.89 -19.82
C LYS A 58 -5.42 -14.91 -20.49
N MET A 59 -5.06 -14.52 -21.71
CA MET A 59 -5.94 -13.76 -22.58
C MET A 59 -7.14 -14.61 -23.02
N VAL A 60 -8.34 -14.03 -22.92
CA VAL A 60 -9.58 -14.62 -23.41
C VAL A 60 -10.34 -13.62 -24.25
N LYS A 61 -11.05 -14.11 -25.27
CA LYS A 61 -12.01 -13.32 -26.03
C LYS A 61 -13.39 -13.41 -25.39
N LEU A 62 -14.01 -12.28 -25.14
CA LEU A 62 -15.32 -12.15 -24.52
C LEU A 62 -16.43 -12.29 -25.58
N LYS A 63 -17.68 -12.50 -25.13
CA LYS A 63 -18.81 -12.83 -26.00
C LYS A 63 -19.18 -11.71 -26.98
N ASP A 64 -18.93 -10.47 -26.59
CA ASP A 64 -19.15 -9.23 -27.35
C ASP A 64 -18.00 -8.89 -28.30
N GLY A 65 -16.91 -9.66 -28.29
CA GLY A 65 -15.74 -9.43 -29.13
C GLY A 65 -14.61 -8.67 -28.44
N GLU A 66 -14.83 -8.16 -27.23
CA GLU A 66 -13.80 -7.56 -26.39
C GLU A 66 -12.82 -8.62 -25.86
N TYR A 67 -11.73 -8.17 -25.24
CA TYR A 67 -10.71 -9.04 -24.64
C TYR A 67 -10.69 -8.88 -23.12
N GLY A 68 -10.30 -9.94 -22.43
CA GLY A 68 -10.09 -9.92 -21.00
C GLY A 68 -8.97 -10.85 -20.57
N ILE A 69 -8.55 -10.68 -19.32
CA ILE A 69 -7.62 -11.59 -18.65
C ILE A 69 -8.42 -12.46 -17.69
N GLU A 70 -8.47 -13.76 -17.95
CA GLU A 70 -8.89 -14.74 -16.96
C GLU A 70 -7.69 -15.03 -16.06
N ILE A 71 -7.84 -14.79 -14.75
CA ILE A 71 -6.82 -15.01 -13.73
C ILE A 71 -7.20 -16.15 -12.79
N GLU A 72 -6.18 -16.86 -12.32
CA GLU A 72 -6.28 -17.77 -11.19
C GLU A 72 -5.65 -17.10 -9.96
N GLN A 73 -6.44 -16.98 -8.89
CA GLN A 73 -6.03 -16.44 -7.61
C GLN A 73 -5.90 -17.56 -6.60
N GLU A 74 -4.76 -17.64 -5.92
CA GLU A 74 -4.61 -18.46 -4.72
C GLU A 74 -4.88 -17.59 -3.49
N LEU A 75 -5.98 -17.84 -2.80
CA LEU A 75 -6.24 -17.29 -1.47
C LEU A 75 -5.54 -18.14 -0.42
N PHE A 76 -4.93 -17.48 0.57
CA PHE A 76 -4.30 -18.15 1.70
C PHE A 76 -5.34 -18.91 2.52
N ASP A 77 -5.10 -20.21 2.66
CA ASP A 77 -5.97 -21.15 3.37
C ASP A 77 -5.41 -21.57 4.74
N GLU A 78 -4.23 -21.05 5.12
CA GLU A 78 -3.63 -21.25 6.45
C GLU A 78 -2.97 -19.96 6.93
N TYR A 79 -3.20 -19.61 8.21
CA TYR A 79 -2.46 -18.58 8.93
C TYR A 79 -1.80 -19.17 10.16
N GLN A 80 -0.47 -19.19 10.16
CA GLN A 80 0.31 -19.57 11.34
C GLN A 80 0.33 -18.41 12.32
N VAL A 81 0.06 -18.68 13.60
CA VAL A 81 0.09 -17.68 14.67
C VAL A 81 1.41 -17.77 15.45
N PHE A 82 2.17 -16.68 15.47
CA PHE A 82 3.36 -16.52 16.29
C PHE A 82 3.06 -15.53 17.42
N SER A 83 3.49 -15.84 18.64
CA SER A 83 3.46 -14.89 19.76
C SER A 83 4.88 -14.51 20.12
N ASP A 84 5.18 -13.21 20.14
CA ASP A 84 6.50 -12.75 20.57
C ASP A 84 6.64 -12.69 22.10
N GLU A 85 7.81 -12.31 22.58
CA GLU A 85 8.13 -12.22 24.01
C GLU A 85 7.24 -11.23 24.79
N THR A 86 6.60 -10.29 24.09
CA THR A 86 5.67 -9.32 24.69
C THR A 86 4.23 -9.85 24.77
N GLY A 87 3.98 -11.00 24.14
CA GLY A 87 2.64 -11.60 23.98
C GLY A 87 1.85 -11.03 22.81
N GLU A 88 2.47 -10.18 21.97
CA GLU A 88 1.85 -9.72 20.73
C GLU A 88 1.76 -10.87 19.73
N LYS A 89 0.61 -10.96 19.06
CA LYS A 89 0.30 -12.03 18.11
C LYS A 89 0.46 -11.56 16.68
N TRP A 90 1.13 -12.39 15.89
CA TRP A 90 1.43 -12.19 14.49
C TRP A 90 0.87 -13.33 13.66
N TYR A 91 0.26 -13.01 12.52
CA TYR A 91 -0.40 -13.94 11.63
C TYR A 91 0.38 -14.02 10.32
N ILE A 92 0.94 -15.19 10.06
CA ILE A 92 1.82 -15.46 8.93
C ILE A 92 1.07 -16.26 7.88
N ALA A 93 1.07 -15.78 6.64
CA ALA A 93 0.56 -16.53 5.50
C ALA A 93 1.52 -16.50 4.32
N LYS A 94 1.40 -17.51 3.47
CA LYS A 94 2.18 -17.65 2.24
C LYS A 94 1.39 -18.40 1.19
N SER A 95 1.73 -18.17 -0.07
CA SER A 95 1.24 -19.00 -1.17
C SER A 95 2.02 -20.32 -1.19
N GLN A 96 1.35 -21.41 -1.49
CA GLN A 96 1.97 -22.74 -1.66
C GLN A 96 2.50 -22.93 -3.09
N ARG A 97 2.15 -22.04 -4.02
CA ARG A 97 2.46 -22.16 -5.46
C ARG A 97 3.37 -21.07 -5.98
N ASP A 98 3.47 -19.94 -5.29
CA ASP A 98 4.18 -18.75 -5.75
C ASP A 98 4.93 -18.07 -4.59
N VAL A 99 6.26 -18.18 -4.64
CA VAL A 99 7.18 -17.60 -3.66
C VAL A 99 7.73 -16.23 -4.09
N ARG A 100 7.27 -15.68 -5.22
CA ARG A 100 7.72 -14.35 -5.67
C ARG A 100 7.29 -13.29 -4.65
N PRO A 101 8.09 -12.23 -4.45
CA PRO A 101 7.66 -11.05 -3.69
C PRO A 101 6.43 -10.39 -4.33
N PHE A 102 5.71 -9.57 -3.56
CA PHE A 102 4.52 -8.89 -4.07
C PHE A 102 4.90 -7.74 -5.04
N ALA A 103 4.11 -7.54 -6.09
CA ALA A 103 4.37 -6.56 -7.14
C ALA A 103 4.44 -5.10 -6.65
N ASP A 104 3.71 -4.77 -5.58
CA ASP A 104 3.78 -3.46 -4.95
C ASP A 104 5.11 -3.20 -4.22
N THR A 105 5.98 -4.22 -4.08
CA THR A 105 7.33 -4.09 -3.50
C THR A 105 8.41 -3.87 -4.55
N GLN A 106 8.05 -3.85 -5.84
CA GLN A 106 9.00 -3.59 -6.91
C GLN A 106 9.66 -2.23 -6.71
N ALA A 107 10.99 -2.19 -6.83
CA ALA A 107 11.73 -0.96 -6.66
C ALA A 107 11.48 0.01 -7.80
N GLU A 108 11.13 1.25 -7.43
CA GLU A 108 11.08 2.40 -8.33
C GLU A 108 12.25 3.32 -7.95
N ASP A 109 13.07 3.70 -8.93
CA ASP A 109 14.11 4.72 -8.73
C ASP A 109 13.45 6.10 -8.72
N ILE A 110 13.25 6.64 -7.52
CA ILE A 110 12.58 7.93 -7.30
C ILE A 110 13.64 9.04 -7.15
N HIS A 111 13.70 9.93 -8.14
CA HIS A 111 14.62 11.08 -8.14
C HIS A 111 13.98 12.37 -7.63
N ASN A 112 12.66 12.51 -7.77
CA ASN A 112 11.89 13.63 -7.26
C ASN A 112 10.71 13.10 -6.43
N ILE A 113 10.26 13.92 -5.49
CA ILE A 113 9.09 13.56 -4.67
C ILE A 113 7.85 13.55 -5.56
N LYS A 114 7.07 12.48 -5.47
CA LYS A 114 5.84 12.28 -6.23
C LYS A 114 4.64 12.35 -5.32
N VAL A 115 3.60 13.08 -5.74
CA VAL A 115 2.27 13.06 -5.13
C VAL A 115 1.31 12.31 -6.04
N SER A 116 0.56 11.39 -5.45
CA SER A 116 -0.49 10.65 -6.15
C SER A 116 -1.83 10.83 -5.46
N ILE A 117 -2.88 11.02 -6.25
CA ILE A 117 -4.26 11.16 -5.78
C ILE A 117 -5.20 10.25 -6.58
N ASP A 118 -6.28 9.81 -5.94
CA ASP A 118 -7.33 9.05 -6.61
C ASP A 118 -8.36 10.02 -7.23
N PRO A 119 -8.46 10.10 -8.57
CA PRO A 119 -9.27 11.10 -9.24
C PRO A 119 -10.77 10.96 -8.93
N VAL A 120 -11.24 9.80 -8.47
CA VAL A 120 -12.65 9.58 -8.14
C VAL A 120 -13.10 10.43 -6.94
N ASN A 121 -12.16 10.82 -6.07
CA ASN A 121 -12.43 11.61 -4.86
C ASN A 121 -12.60 13.12 -5.13
N PHE A 122 -12.42 13.58 -6.37
CA PHE A 122 -12.44 15.00 -6.74
C PHE A 122 -13.31 15.26 -7.98
N SER A 123 -13.67 16.52 -8.22
CA SER A 123 -14.20 16.91 -9.54
C SER A 123 -13.06 16.93 -10.57
N LYS A 124 -13.37 16.84 -11.87
CA LYS A 124 -12.34 16.91 -12.92
C LYS A 124 -11.52 18.20 -12.81
N THR A 125 -12.19 19.33 -12.62
CA THR A 125 -11.55 20.65 -12.47
C THR A 125 -10.68 20.70 -11.22
N ASP A 126 -11.14 20.14 -10.09
CA ASP A 126 -10.35 20.10 -8.87
C ASP A 126 -9.12 19.21 -9.01
N CYS A 127 -9.23 18.05 -9.67
CA CYS A 127 -8.08 17.20 -10.01
C CYS A 127 -7.03 18.00 -10.80
N GLU A 128 -7.42 18.62 -11.91
CA GLU A 128 -6.51 19.38 -12.77
C GLU A 128 -5.85 20.54 -12.02
N ASN A 129 -6.61 21.23 -11.16
CA ASN A 129 -6.08 22.30 -10.32
C ASN A 129 -5.11 21.80 -9.25
N LEU A 130 -5.38 20.64 -8.65
CA LEU A 130 -4.51 20.02 -7.65
C LEU A 130 -3.19 19.57 -8.27
N LEU A 131 -3.22 18.88 -9.41
CA LEU A 131 -1.98 18.46 -10.09
C LEU A 131 -1.11 19.66 -10.47
N ASN A 132 -1.71 20.69 -11.09
CA ASN A 132 -1.01 21.93 -11.41
C ASN A 132 -0.42 22.59 -10.16
N PHE A 133 -1.13 22.56 -9.03
CA PHE A 133 -0.64 23.09 -7.76
C PHE A 133 0.55 22.28 -7.26
N TYR A 134 0.48 20.95 -7.23
CA TYR A 134 1.60 20.13 -6.78
C TYR A 134 2.86 20.38 -7.63
N GLU A 135 2.73 20.46 -8.95
CA GLU A 135 3.86 20.69 -9.85
C GLU A 135 4.46 22.08 -9.71
N LYS A 136 3.63 23.13 -9.71
CA LYS A 136 4.11 24.52 -9.79
C LYS A 136 4.43 25.13 -8.44
N GLU A 137 3.67 24.76 -7.41
CA GLU A 137 3.70 25.38 -6.09
C GLU A 137 4.38 24.51 -5.03
N CYS A 138 4.39 23.18 -5.23
CA CYS A 138 5.09 22.24 -4.37
C CYS A 138 6.30 21.57 -5.02
N LEU A 139 6.49 21.73 -6.34
CA LEU A 139 7.59 21.14 -7.10
C LEU A 139 7.64 19.60 -6.99
N PHE A 140 6.47 18.97 -6.89
CA PHE A 140 6.33 17.52 -6.88
C PHE A 140 6.00 17.00 -8.28
N GLU A 141 6.49 15.81 -8.60
CA GLU A 141 5.94 15.01 -9.70
C GLU A 141 4.53 14.56 -9.34
N THR A 142 3.67 14.35 -10.35
CA THR A 142 2.28 13.98 -10.11
C THR A 142 1.86 12.73 -10.86
N GLU A 143 1.01 11.93 -10.22
CA GLU A 143 0.48 10.70 -10.79
C GLU A 143 -0.97 10.46 -10.32
N TYR A 144 -1.78 9.81 -11.14
CA TYR A 144 -3.04 9.24 -10.70
C TYR A 144 -2.83 7.79 -10.29
N PHE A 145 -3.44 7.39 -9.18
CA PHE A 145 -3.71 5.98 -8.91
C PHE A 145 -5.22 5.75 -8.94
N MET A 146 -5.67 4.57 -9.37
CA MET A 146 -7.10 4.28 -9.44
C MET A 146 -7.43 3.06 -8.58
N ARG A 147 -8.36 3.25 -7.64
CA ARG A 147 -8.96 2.17 -6.86
C ARG A 147 -10.33 1.87 -7.42
N LYS A 148 -10.60 0.61 -7.79
CA LYS A 148 -11.89 0.17 -8.34
C LYS A 148 -12.94 -0.11 -7.25
N SER A 149 -12.96 0.67 -6.17
CA SER A 149 -14.03 0.58 -5.16
C SER A 149 -15.19 1.50 -5.56
N VAL A 150 -16.42 1.17 -5.13
CA VAL A 150 -17.64 1.90 -5.54
C VAL A 150 -17.58 3.36 -5.10
N ILE A 151 -17.05 3.63 -3.90
CA ILE A 151 -16.74 4.98 -3.37
C ILE A 151 -15.60 4.81 -2.35
N PRO A 152 -14.33 4.83 -2.76
CA PRO A 152 -13.22 4.69 -1.82
C PRO A 152 -13.09 5.96 -0.97
N ASP A 153 -12.70 5.79 0.30
CA ASP A 153 -12.33 6.93 1.13
C ASP A 153 -11.14 7.67 0.52
N PRO A 154 -11.05 9.01 0.63
CA PRO A 154 -10.00 9.77 -0.01
C PRO A 154 -8.61 9.29 0.41
N GLU A 155 -7.71 9.17 -0.56
CA GLU A 155 -6.33 8.75 -0.29
C GLU A 155 -5.34 9.64 -1.06
N ILE A 156 -4.26 10.00 -0.37
CA ILE A 156 -3.16 10.80 -0.89
C ILE A 156 -1.86 10.08 -0.58
N ILE A 157 -1.05 9.84 -1.60
CA ILE A 157 0.22 9.12 -1.49
C ILE A 157 1.36 10.09 -1.79
N PHE A 158 2.33 10.17 -0.89
CA PHE A 158 3.61 10.84 -1.13
C PHE A 158 4.68 9.78 -1.28
N THR A 159 5.32 9.73 -2.45
CA THR A 159 6.51 8.90 -2.69
C THR A 159 7.74 9.75 -2.50
N LEU A 160 8.55 9.44 -1.50
CA LEU A 160 9.75 10.16 -1.14
C LEU A 160 10.98 9.58 -1.82
N VAL A 161 12.00 10.42 -1.99
CA VAL A 161 13.35 10.00 -2.40
C VAL A 161 13.98 9.19 -1.27
N ALA A 162 14.74 8.15 -1.60
CA ALA A 162 15.41 7.29 -0.63
C ALA A 162 16.20 8.08 0.43
N GLY A 163 16.02 7.74 1.71
CA GLY A 163 16.68 8.38 2.85
C GLY A 163 15.96 9.61 3.41
N THR A 164 14.92 10.12 2.77
CA THR A 164 14.14 11.27 3.27
C THR A 164 13.59 11.01 4.69
N ILE A 165 13.01 9.83 4.96
CA ILE A 165 12.45 9.49 6.28
C ILE A 165 13.53 9.49 7.35
N ALA A 166 14.67 8.85 7.09
CA ALA A 166 15.79 8.86 8.03
C ALA A 166 16.34 10.29 8.23
N ALA A 167 16.33 11.12 7.20
CA ALA A 167 16.73 12.52 7.36
C ALA A 167 15.73 13.30 8.23
N MET A 168 14.42 13.04 8.11
CA MET A 168 13.37 13.61 8.98
C MET A 168 13.55 13.24 10.47
N THR A 169 14.19 12.12 10.77
CA THR A 169 14.62 11.75 12.13
C THR A 169 15.89 12.47 12.61
N GLY A 170 16.45 13.38 11.81
CA GLY A 170 17.68 14.12 12.13
C GLY A 170 18.96 13.32 11.90
N LYS A 171 18.88 12.12 11.28
CA LYS A 171 20.07 11.37 10.90
C LYS A 171 20.77 12.05 9.72
N LYS A 172 22.09 12.22 9.81
CA LYS A 172 22.88 12.83 8.74
C LYS A 172 23.13 11.79 7.64
N ILE A 173 22.47 11.95 6.50
CA ILE A 173 22.61 11.04 5.35
C ILE A 173 23.47 11.70 4.27
N THR A 174 23.23 12.99 3.99
CA THR A 174 24.11 13.91 3.23
C THR A 174 23.85 15.36 3.67
N GLU A 175 24.79 16.29 3.48
CA GLU A 175 24.62 17.70 3.89
C GLU A 175 23.55 18.45 3.08
N HIS A 176 23.27 18.00 1.85
CA HIS A 176 22.31 18.64 0.96
C HIS A 176 20.83 18.39 1.33
N LEU A 177 20.52 17.32 2.07
CA LEU A 177 19.13 16.99 2.42
C LEU A 177 18.61 17.77 3.64
N THR A 178 19.48 18.17 4.57
CA THR A 178 19.07 18.68 5.90
C THR A 178 18.30 20.02 5.88
N ASP A 179 18.78 21.03 5.15
CA ASP A 179 18.07 22.32 5.00
C ASP A 179 16.79 22.21 4.16
N ASP A 180 16.67 21.13 3.40
CA ASP A 180 15.56 20.88 2.50
C ASP A 180 14.41 20.12 3.18
N ILE A 181 14.64 19.46 4.32
CA ILE A 181 13.59 18.74 5.07
C ILE A 181 12.54 19.67 5.67
N VAL A 182 12.95 20.80 6.26
CA VAL A 182 11.98 21.76 6.82
C VAL A 182 11.09 22.31 5.71
N LYS A 183 11.69 22.65 4.57
CA LYS A 183 10.93 23.07 3.38
C LYS A 183 10.01 21.95 2.90
N LEU A 184 10.50 20.72 2.83
CA LEU A 184 9.70 19.58 2.42
C LEU A 184 8.48 19.39 3.32
N TYR A 185 8.65 19.44 4.64
CA TYR A 185 7.53 19.34 5.58
C TYR A 185 6.47 20.41 5.32
N GLU A 186 6.88 21.66 5.10
CA GLU A 186 5.97 22.75 4.74
C GLU A 186 5.27 22.51 3.38
N LEU A 187 5.97 21.93 2.40
CA LEU A 187 5.40 21.60 1.09
C LEU A 187 4.39 20.45 1.17
N ILE A 188 4.68 19.40 1.95
CA ILE A 188 3.73 18.31 2.25
C ILE A 188 2.50 18.89 2.95
N LYS A 189 2.69 19.74 3.96
CA LYS A 189 1.60 20.41 4.67
C LYS A 189 0.74 21.27 3.74
N LYS A 190 1.38 22.07 2.88
CA LYS A 190 0.71 22.89 1.85
C LYS A 190 -0.10 22.01 0.89
N ALA A 191 0.47 20.90 0.41
CA ALA A 191 -0.21 19.95 -0.45
C ALA A 191 -1.43 19.30 0.23
N VAL A 192 -1.26 18.76 1.45
CA VAL A 192 -2.33 18.13 2.24
C VAL A 192 -3.49 19.10 2.47
N LEU A 193 -3.21 20.30 2.98
CA LEU A 193 -4.25 21.29 3.28
C LEU A 193 -5.00 21.77 2.03
N LYS A 194 -4.33 21.82 0.87
CA LYS A 194 -4.98 22.14 -0.40
C LYS A 194 -5.86 20.98 -0.87
N THR A 195 -5.37 19.75 -0.75
CA THR A 195 -6.09 18.53 -1.19
C THR A 195 -7.37 18.32 -0.41
N VAL A 196 -7.30 18.42 0.93
CA VAL A 196 -8.47 18.27 1.83
C VAL A 196 -9.60 19.23 1.44
N LYS A 197 -9.28 20.47 1.07
CA LYS A 197 -10.26 21.49 0.66
C LYS A 197 -10.97 21.18 -0.66
N CYS A 198 -10.35 20.38 -1.52
CA CYS A 198 -10.87 20.04 -2.84
C CYS A 198 -11.60 18.68 -2.86
N CYS A 199 -11.48 17.89 -1.78
CA CYS A 199 -12.04 16.56 -1.74
C CYS A 199 -13.58 16.60 -1.63
N LYS A 200 -14.28 15.82 -2.47
CA LYS A 200 -15.76 15.71 -2.44
C LYS A 200 -16.30 15.21 -1.11
N GLN A 201 -15.51 14.43 -0.37
CA GLN A 201 -15.90 13.74 0.85
C GLN A 201 -14.96 14.09 2.01
N SER A 202 -14.61 15.37 2.15
CA SER A 202 -13.72 15.84 3.22
C SER A 202 -14.23 15.61 4.65
N TYR A 203 -15.47 15.14 4.80
CA TYR A 203 -16.07 14.74 6.08
C TYR A 203 -15.80 13.27 6.45
N ARG A 204 -15.19 12.50 5.55
CA ARG A 204 -14.73 11.13 5.82
C ARG A 204 -13.26 11.14 6.21
N PRO A 205 -12.79 10.13 6.94
CA PRO A 205 -11.35 9.95 7.15
C PRO A 205 -10.61 9.92 5.83
N ILE A 206 -9.48 10.63 5.77
CA ILE A 206 -8.56 10.61 4.64
C ILE A 206 -7.40 9.70 5.00
N THR A 207 -7.01 8.85 4.06
CA THR A 207 -5.83 8.00 4.16
C THR A 207 -4.64 8.75 3.58
N TYR A 208 -3.64 9.01 4.41
CA TYR A 208 -2.36 9.58 4.00
C TYR A 208 -1.32 8.48 4.01
N VAL A 209 -0.66 8.26 2.88
CA VAL A 209 0.41 7.26 2.74
C VAL A 209 1.70 8.00 2.42
N ILE A 210 2.71 7.85 3.28
CA ILE A 210 4.08 8.29 2.99
C ILE A 210 4.89 7.03 2.68
N ARG A 211 5.39 6.92 1.46
CA ARG A 211 6.16 5.76 1.02
C ARG A 211 7.58 6.15 0.60
N GLU A 212 8.54 5.33 0.98
CA GLU A 212 9.95 5.49 0.60
C GLU A 212 10.52 4.11 0.27
N ASN A 213 11.23 4.01 -0.85
CA ASN A 213 12.00 2.81 -1.17
C ASN A 213 13.48 3.06 -0.88
N SER A 214 14.05 2.26 0.01
CA SER A 214 15.49 2.29 0.31
C SER A 214 16.07 0.87 0.23
N SER A 215 16.21 0.17 1.37
CA SER A 215 16.56 -1.26 1.40
C SER A 215 15.36 -2.18 1.21
N TYR A 216 14.18 -1.68 1.59
CA TYR A 216 12.85 -2.23 1.40
C TYR A 216 11.86 -1.07 1.21
N LEU A 217 10.64 -1.37 0.77
CA LEU A 217 9.57 -0.38 0.71
C LEU A 217 9.02 -0.13 2.12
N MET A 218 9.17 1.09 2.64
CA MET A 218 8.51 1.54 3.85
C MET A 218 7.24 2.31 3.49
N GLU A 219 6.11 1.95 4.09
CA GLU A 219 4.85 2.70 4.02
C GLU A 219 4.41 3.14 5.41
N LEU A 220 4.24 4.45 5.59
CA LEU A 220 3.67 5.05 6.79
C LEU A 220 2.25 5.52 6.48
N VAL A 221 1.26 4.94 7.16
CA VAL A 221 -0.15 5.20 6.90
C VAL A 221 -0.80 5.90 8.08
N VAL A 222 -1.48 7.01 7.80
CA VAL A 222 -2.34 7.72 8.76
C VAL A 222 -3.74 7.80 8.20
N VAL A 223 -4.74 7.31 8.94
CA VAL A 223 -6.15 7.42 8.58
C VAL A 223 -6.83 8.36 9.58
N THR A 224 -7.28 9.53 9.13
CA THR A 224 -7.80 10.57 10.03
C THR A 224 -8.69 11.58 9.31
N GLU A 225 -9.67 12.14 10.04
CA GLU A 225 -10.46 13.30 9.61
C GLU A 225 -9.75 14.63 9.89
N ILE A 226 -8.71 14.62 10.75
CA ILE A 226 -7.98 15.80 11.21
C ILE A 226 -6.58 15.77 10.58
N PRO A 227 -6.28 16.62 9.58
CA PRO A 227 -4.98 16.63 8.90
C PRO A 227 -3.78 16.86 9.83
N ASP A 228 -3.97 17.60 10.92
CA ASP A 228 -2.89 17.88 11.87
C ASP A 228 -2.33 16.62 12.54
N ILE A 229 -3.11 15.54 12.63
CA ILE A 229 -2.65 14.25 13.14
C ILE A 229 -1.55 13.64 12.26
N LEU A 230 -1.60 13.84 10.93
CA LEU A 230 -0.50 13.44 10.04
C LEU A 230 0.78 14.20 10.40
N PHE A 231 0.66 15.51 10.61
CA PHE A 231 1.79 16.39 10.90
C PHE A 231 2.43 16.07 12.25
N GLU A 232 1.64 15.67 13.25
CA GLU A 232 2.11 15.14 14.53
C GLU A 232 2.81 13.79 14.35
N ALA A 233 2.23 12.88 13.55
CA ALA A 233 2.80 11.56 13.29
C ALA A 233 4.17 11.61 12.58
N LEU A 234 4.40 12.65 11.78
CA LEU A 234 5.66 12.90 11.06
C LEU A 234 6.71 13.67 11.89
N GLN A 235 6.45 13.97 13.16
CA GLN A 235 7.45 14.56 14.04
C GLN A 235 8.61 13.60 14.30
N ASN A 236 9.81 14.16 14.50
CA ASN A 236 11.04 13.39 14.70
C ASN A 236 10.90 12.39 15.85
N GLU A 237 10.33 12.81 16.98
CA GLU A 237 10.18 11.97 18.17
C GLU A 237 9.34 10.72 17.91
N LYS A 238 8.39 10.78 16.96
CA LYS A 238 7.54 9.66 16.55
C LYS A 238 8.23 8.79 15.51
N LEU A 239 8.83 9.40 14.48
CA LEU A 239 9.50 8.69 13.39
C LEU A 239 10.73 7.91 13.87
N SER A 240 11.50 8.47 14.82
CA SER A 240 12.73 7.86 15.34
C SER A 240 12.53 6.49 16.00
N GLN A 241 11.29 6.14 16.38
CA GLN A 241 10.96 4.87 17.02
C GLN A 241 10.79 3.72 16.01
N ILE A 242 10.54 4.04 14.74
CA ILE A 242 10.14 3.05 13.71
C ILE A 242 11.28 2.06 13.43
N GLU A 243 12.51 2.55 13.30
CA GLU A 243 13.66 1.72 12.93
C GLU A 243 13.95 0.64 13.95
N ALA A 244 13.95 0.99 15.24
CA ALA A 244 14.14 0.01 16.33
C ALA A 244 13.02 -1.05 16.36
N LYS A 245 11.77 -0.66 16.07
CA LYS A 245 10.65 -1.61 15.95
C LYS A 245 10.87 -2.57 14.77
N ILE A 246 11.29 -2.08 13.62
CA ILE A 246 11.55 -2.91 12.43
C ILE A 246 12.74 -3.84 12.65
N GLU A 247 13.82 -3.37 13.27
CA GLU A 247 14.99 -4.19 13.59
C GLU A 247 14.62 -5.34 14.54
N THR A 248 13.91 -5.02 15.62
CA THR A 248 13.40 -6.02 16.57
C THR A 248 12.52 -7.05 15.87
N PHE A 249 11.58 -6.59 15.04
CA PHE A 249 10.71 -7.46 14.26
C PHE A 249 11.51 -8.39 13.33
N THR A 250 12.46 -7.83 12.57
CA THR A 250 13.29 -8.60 11.63
C THR A 250 14.07 -9.69 12.35
N ASN A 251 14.64 -9.38 13.51
CA ASN A 251 15.38 -10.34 14.33
C ASN A 251 14.48 -11.47 14.86
N ASN A 252 13.26 -11.14 15.32
CA ASN A 252 12.32 -12.13 15.85
C ASN A 252 11.86 -13.14 14.79
N PHE A 253 11.68 -12.70 13.55
CA PHE A 253 11.19 -13.56 12.47
C PHE A 253 12.30 -14.16 11.59
N ASN A 254 13.54 -13.65 11.65
CA ASN A 254 14.65 -14.03 10.79
C ASN A 254 14.26 -14.01 9.29
N ILE A 255 13.81 -12.85 8.82
CA ILE A 255 13.25 -12.64 7.48
C ILE A 255 14.01 -11.58 6.69
N GLU A 256 13.91 -11.63 5.37
CA GLU A 256 14.27 -10.53 4.49
C GLU A 256 13.02 -9.73 4.09
N ILE A 257 12.97 -8.46 4.52
CA ILE A 257 11.84 -7.58 4.22
C ILE A 257 11.85 -7.17 2.75
N ALA A 258 10.69 -7.27 2.11
CA ALA A 258 10.41 -6.60 0.83
C ALA A 258 9.64 -5.29 1.06
N LYS A 259 8.66 -5.32 1.98
CA LYS A 259 7.89 -4.14 2.40
C LYS A 259 7.50 -4.22 3.86
N VAL A 260 7.49 -3.08 4.53
CA VAL A 260 6.87 -2.89 5.86
C VAL A 260 5.87 -1.74 5.80
N GLN A 261 4.66 -1.99 6.30
CA GLN A 261 3.66 -0.96 6.49
C GLN A 261 3.49 -0.69 7.98
N CYS A 262 3.64 0.57 8.38
CA CYS A 262 3.35 1.06 9.71
C CYS A 262 2.06 1.88 9.67
N LEU A 263 1.14 1.62 10.60
CA LEU A 263 -0.08 2.39 10.78
C LEU A 263 0.05 3.25 12.04
N TYR A 264 -0.29 4.54 11.95
CA TYR A 264 -0.26 5.41 13.12
C TYR A 264 -1.46 5.15 14.02
N ASN A 265 -1.19 4.74 15.26
CA ASN A 265 -2.18 4.61 16.29
C ASN A 265 -2.45 5.97 16.95
N ILE A 266 -3.58 6.59 16.63
CA ILE A 266 -3.95 7.91 17.14
C ILE A 266 -4.10 7.91 18.67
N GLU A 267 -4.72 6.86 19.23
CA GLU A 267 -4.96 6.78 20.69
C GLU A 267 -3.65 6.61 21.47
N GLY A 268 -2.74 5.77 20.97
CA GLY A 268 -1.42 5.55 21.57
C GLY A 268 -0.37 6.59 21.16
N GLN A 269 -0.69 7.44 20.18
CA GLN A 269 0.23 8.39 19.53
C GLN A 269 1.56 7.74 19.11
N GLU A 270 1.50 6.58 18.47
CA GLU A 270 2.70 5.84 18.08
C GLU A 270 2.53 5.13 16.74
N TRP A 271 3.66 4.86 16.07
CA TRP A 271 3.69 4.01 14.89
C TRP A 271 3.71 2.52 15.29
N ILE A 272 2.82 1.73 14.69
CA ILE A 272 2.72 0.28 14.90
C ILE A 272 2.93 -0.41 13.57
N ILE A 273 3.73 -1.47 13.53
CA ILE A 273 3.87 -2.32 12.35
C ILE A 273 2.50 -2.98 12.09
N ASN A 274 1.89 -2.64 10.97
CA ASN A 274 0.59 -3.17 10.56
C ASN A 274 0.76 -4.55 9.95
N TYR A 275 1.60 -4.64 8.91
CA TYR A 275 2.06 -5.89 8.32
C TYR A 275 3.41 -5.72 7.62
N VAL A 276 4.07 -6.85 7.37
CA VAL A 276 5.30 -6.98 6.60
C VAL A 276 5.09 -7.98 5.47
N SER A 277 5.64 -7.71 4.29
CA SER A 277 5.81 -8.72 3.26
C SER A 277 7.29 -8.97 2.98
N THR A 278 7.61 -10.21 2.67
CA THR A 278 9.00 -10.68 2.58
C THR A 278 9.43 -10.91 1.13
N ARG A 279 10.75 -10.98 0.91
CA ARG A 279 11.33 -11.25 -0.42
C ARG A 279 11.03 -12.66 -0.93
N ASP A 280 10.72 -13.59 -0.03
CA ASP A 280 10.24 -14.94 -0.35
C ASP A 280 8.71 -15.05 -0.38
N GLY A 281 8.01 -13.91 -0.44
CA GLY A 281 6.60 -13.85 -0.79
C GLY A 281 5.64 -14.26 0.32
N LYS A 282 6.05 -14.18 1.59
CA LYS A 282 5.19 -14.31 2.77
C LYS A 282 4.60 -12.96 3.14
N VAL A 283 3.52 -13.00 3.92
CA VAL A 283 2.95 -11.84 4.61
C VAL A 283 2.81 -12.14 6.10
N ILE A 284 3.15 -11.17 6.94
CA ILE A 284 3.11 -11.26 8.40
C ILE A 284 2.34 -10.04 8.92
N GLY A 285 1.11 -10.24 9.36
CA GLY A 285 0.25 -9.17 9.87
C GLY A 285 0.15 -9.17 11.39
N SER A 286 0.03 -7.98 11.98
CA SER A 286 -0.38 -7.84 13.38
C SER A 286 -1.78 -8.43 13.59
N GLU A 287 -2.12 -8.78 14.84
CA GLU A 287 -3.47 -9.26 15.16
C GLU A 287 -4.57 -8.26 14.73
N LYS A 288 -4.32 -6.96 14.89
CA LYS A 288 -5.26 -5.92 14.48
C LYS A 288 -5.45 -5.90 12.96
N CYS A 289 -4.36 -5.98 12.20
CA CYS A 289 -4.39 -6.07 10.74
C CYS A 289 -5.16 -7.30 10.28
N TYR A 290 -4.84 -8.47 10.84
CA TYR A 290 -5.48 -9.73 10.51
C TYR A 290 -6.99 -9.68 10.77
N LYS A 291 -7.41 -9.26 11.97
CA LYS A 291 -8.84 -9.13 12.32
C LYS A 291 -9.59 -8.21 11.37
N LYS A 292 -9.00 -7.06 11.01
CA LYS A 292 -9.59 -6.13 10.04
C LYS A 292 -9.73 -6.79 8.65
N THR A 293 -8.69 -7.49 8.22
CA THR A 293 -8.65 -8.19 6.91
C THR A 293 -9.75 -9.25 6.83
N VAL A 294 -9.89 -10.08 7.87
CA VAL A 294 -10.93 -11.10 7.97
C VAL A 294 -12.34 -10.49 8.00
N GLU A 295 -12.54 -9.41 8.76
CA GLU A 295 -13.83 -8.72 8.80
C GLU A 295 -14.24 -8.18 7.42
N LEU A 296 -13.32 -7.55 6.71
CA LEU A 296 -13.57 -7.05 5.35
C LEU A 296 -13.82 -8.19 4.36
N ALA A 297 -13.06 -9.28 4.44
CA ALA A 297 -13.27 -10.46 3.61
C ALA A 297 -14.69 -11.00 3.75
N ARG A 298 -15.17 -11.15 5.00
CA ARG A 298 -16.54 -11.61 5.28
C ARG A 298 -17.60 -10.67 4.72
N LYS A 299 -17.40 -9.35 4.80
CA LYS A 299 -18.34 -8.35 4.25
C LYS A 299 -18.52 -8.48 2.73
N VAL A 300 -17.48 -8.91 2.02
CA VAL A 300 -17.53 -9.14 0.57
C VAL A 300 -17.80 -10.60 0.19
N GLY A 301 -18.20 -11.44 1.16
CA GLY A 301 -18.58 -12.84 0.93
C GLY A 301 -17.41 -13.80 0.72
N THR A 302 -16.20 -13.43 1.17
CA THR A 302 -15.01 -14.29 1.18
C THR A 302 -14.73 -14.79 2.60
N GLU A 303 -14.69 -16.10 2.80
CA GLU A 303 -14.31 -16.69 4.08
C GLU A 303 -12.80 -16.93 4.13
N LEU A 304 -12.13 -16.36 5.13
CA LEU A 304 -10.74 -16.65 5.46
C LEU A 304 -10.70 -17.61 6.65
N PRO A 305 -9.74 -18.55 6.67
CA PRO A 305 -9.57 -19.52 7.76
C PRO A 305 -9.24 -18.80 9.07
N ASP A 306 -9.54 -19.43 10.21
CA ASP A 306 -9.07 -18.95 11.51
C ASP A 306 -7.57 -19.21 11.67
N GLY A 307 -6.87 -18.37 12.42
CA GLY A 307 -5.45 -18.59 12.71
C GLY A 307 -5.24 -19.83 13.57
N HIS A 308 -4.19 -20.59 13.27
CA HIS A 308 -3.82 -21.78 14.04
C HIS A 308 -2.44 -21.58 14.67
N THR A 309 -2.31 -21.97 15.94
CA THR A 309 -1.02 -22.03 16.62
C THR A 309 -0.39 -23.37 16.30
N ASP A 310 0.60 -23.38 15.43
CA ASP A 310 1.51 -24.52 15.36
C ASP A 310 2.61 -24.30 16.40
N ASP A 311 2.81 -25.26 17.30
CA ASP A 311 3.96 -25.29 18.18
C ASP A 311 5.22 -25.32 17.31
N ILE A 312 5.93 -24.20 17.23
CA ILE A 312 7.20 -24.11 16.52
C ILE A 312 8.22 -24.92 17.34
N SER A 313 8.45 -26.16 16.95
CA SER A 313 9.55 -27.00 17.44
C SER A 313 10.86 -26.68 16.75
#